data_AF-A0A0F8Z821-F1
#
_entry.id   AF-A0A0F8Z821-F1
#
_cell.length_a   1.000
_cell.length_b   1.000
_cell.length_c   1.000
_cell.angle_alpha   90.00
_cell.angle_beta   90.00
_cell.angle_gamma   90.00
#
_symmetry.space_group_name_H-M   'P 1'
#
loop_
_entity.id
_entity.type
_entity.pdbx_description
1 polymer ?
#
loop_
_entity_poly.entity_id
_entity_poly.type
_entity_poly.pdbx_seq_one_letter_code
_entity_poly.pdbx_strand_id
1 'polypeptide(L)'
;MAHLRLFRVFLTGVIAVSIVLLSATSVFAAEEVDEVDVKAVRFVIDSQISAFKSGDHQSAYAFAAPNVQQAFPSVEIFIDMVRRGYMPVYQP
;
A
#
# COMPACT_ATOMS: atom_id res chain seq x y z
N MET A 1 -5.78 49.18 -32.79
CA MET A 1 -5.77 49.39 -31.31
C MET A 1 -6.72 48.44 -30.58
N ALA A 2 -8.03 48.39 -30.89
CA ALA A 2 -8.99 47.53 -30.18
C ALA A 2 -8.78 46.01 -30.39
N HIS A 3 -8.46 45.57 -31.60
CA HIS A 3 -8.15 44.16 -31.92
C HIS A 3 -6.92 43.63 -31.15
N LEU A 4 -5.94 44.49 -30.85
CA LEU A 4 -4.74 44.12 -30.12
C LEU A 4 -4.99 43.94 -28.61
N ARG A 5 -6.02 44.62 -28.06
CA ARG A 5 -6.47 44.46 -26.67
C ARG A 5 -7.26 43.16 -26.48
N LEU A 6 -8.15 42.84 -27.41
CA LEU A 6 -8.91 41.58 -27.43
C LEU A 6 -7.99 40.35 -27.55
N PHE A 7 -6.98 40.42 -28.43
CA PHE A 7 -5.97 39.37 -28.57
C PHE A 7 -5.17 39.14 -27.29
N ARG A 8 -4.79 40.21 -26.58
CA ARG A 8 -4.06 40.13 -25.30
C ARG A 8 -4.88 39.48 -24.19
N VAL A 9 -6.16 39.84 -24.06
CA VAL A 9 -7.07 39.25 -23.05
C VAL A 9 -7.29 37.75 -23.32
N PHE A 10 -7.49 37.39 -24.59
CA PHE A 10 -7.60 35.99 -25.00
C PHE A 10 -6.32 35.20 -24.68
N LEU A 11 -5.15 35.74 -25.02
CA LEU A 11 -3.85 35.12 -24.74
C LEU A 11 -3.60 34.94 -23.23
N THR A 12 -3.93 35.93 -22.40
CA THR A 12 -3.82 35.81 -20.94
C THR A 12 -4.77 34.78 -20.35
N GLY A 13 -5.97 34.64 -20.91
CA GLY A 13 -6.94 33.62 -20.49
C GLY A 13 -6.44 32.20 -20.78
N VAL A 14 -5.88 31.99 -21.98
CA VAL A 14 -5.27 30.69 -22.36
C VAL A 14 -4.09 30.34 -21.47
N ILE A 15 -3.21 31.30 -21.17
CA ILE A 15 -2.06 31.09 -20.29
C ILE A 15 -2.52 30.73 -18.85
N ALA A 16 -3.52 31.43 -18.32
CA ALA A 16 -4.04 31.15 -16.97
C ALA A 16 -4.66 29.73 -16.88
N VAL A 17 -5.44 29.33 -17.88
CA VAL A 17 -6.03 27.97 -17.95
C VAL A 17 -4.94 26.91 -18.06
N SER A 18 -3.91 27.13 -18.89
CA SER A 18 -2.78 26.20 -19.03
C SER A 18 -1.99 26.07 -17.72
N ILE A 19 -1.79 27.16 -16.97
CA ILE A 19 -1.10 27.11 -15.66
C ILE A 19 -1.91 26.30 -14.65
N VAL A 20 -3.23 26.51 -14.59
CA VAL A 20 -4.12 25.74 -13.69
C VAL A 20 -4.12 24.25 -14.05
N LEU A 21 -4.17 23.91 -15.33
CA LEU A 21 -4.11 22.51 -15.80
C LEU A 21 -2.76 21.85 -15.50
N LEU A 22 -1.64 22.60 -15.62
CA LEU A 22 -0.30 22.09 -15.31
C LEU A 22 -0.06 21.92 -13.80
N SER A 23 -0.81 22.64 -12.95
CA SER A 23 -0.72 22.55 -11.49
C SER A 23 -1.44 21.33 -10.92
N ALA A 24 -2.33 20.69 -11.68
CA ALA A 24 -3.12 19.55 -11.23
C ALA A 24 -2.35 18.21 -11.26
N THR A 25 -1.18 18.16 -11.87
CA THR A 25 -0.38 16.92 -12.03
C THR A 25 0.46 16.57 -10.80
N SER A 26 0.61 17.48 -9.83
CA SER A 26 1.44 17.29 -8.63
C SER A 26 0.76 16.54 -7.49
N VAL A 27 -0.54 16.24 -7.61
CA VAL A 27 -1.32 15.55 -6.57
C VAL A 27 -1.16 14.02 -6.61
N PHE A 28 -0.58 13.48 -7.69
CA PHE A 28 -0.36 12.03 -7.88
C PHE A 28 1.11 11.62 -7.74
N ALA A 29 1.91 12.35 -6.96
CA ALA A 29 3.23 11.86 -6.60
C ALA A 29 3.06 10.60 -5.74
N ALA A 30 3.48 9.45 -6.28
CA ALA A 30 3.50 8.20 -5.53
C ALA A 30 4.47 8.36 -4.35
N GLU A 31 4.01 8.00 -3.15
CA GLU A 31 4.87 7.91 -1.99
C GLU A 31 5.90 6.80 -2.24
N GLU A 32 7.18 7.16 -2.31
CA GLU A 32 8.25 6.17 -2.41
C GLU A 32 8.32 5.40 -1.09
N VAL A 33 8.01 4.11 -1.14
CA VAL A 33 8.19 3.22 0.01
C VAL A 33 9.69 2.99 0.19
N ASP A 34 10.20 3.20 1.40
CA ASP A 34 11.61 3.01 1.73
C ASP A 34 12.04 1.55 1.45
N GLU A 35 13.22 1.36 0.86
CA GLU A 35 13.76 0.03 0.56
C GLU A 35 13.92 -0.82 1.84
N VAL A 36 14.19 -0.18 2.98
CA VAL A 36 14.25 -0.81 4.30
C VAL A 36 12.90 -1.39 4.68
N ASP A 37 11.82 -0.65 4.48
CA ASP A 37 10.46 -1.11 4.77
C ASP A 37 10.08 -2.28 3.86
N VAL A 38 10.43 -2.21 2.57
CA VAL A 38 10.22 -3.32 1.62
C VAL A 38 10.94 -4.58 2.09
N LYS A 39 12.20 -4.46 2.54
CA LYS A 39 12.97 -5.60 3.06
C LYS A 39 12.35 -6.16 4.35
N ALA A 40 11.91 -5.30 5.26
CA ALA A 40 11.28 -5.71 6.51
C ALA A 40 9.97 -6.48 6.26
N VAL A 41 9.12 -5.99 5.35
CA VAL A 41 7.87 -6.67 4.98
C VAL A 41 8.16 -8.04 4.35
N ARG A 42 9.11 -8.13 3.40
CA ARG A 42 9.51 -9.40 2.79
C ARG A 42 9.99 -10.40 3.84
N PHE A 43 10.84 -9.96 4.77
CA PHE A 43 11.32 -10.80 5.85
C PHE A 43 10.19 -11.39 6.69
N VAL A 44 9.18 -10.58 7.05
CA VAL A 44 8.02 -11.05 7.82
C VAL A 44 7.22 -12.10 7.03
N ILE A 45 6.94 -11.84 5.74
CA ILE A 45 6.21 -12.76 4.87
C ILE A 45 6.95 -14.09 4.73
N ASP A 46 8.24 -14.05 4.40
CA ASP A 46 9.07 -15.24 4.19
C ASP A 46 9.16 -16.07 5.48
N SER A 47 9.30 -15.40 6.63
CA SER A 47 9.38 -16.06 7.93
C SER A 47 8.05 -16.70 8.33
N GLN A 48 6.93 -16.04 8.06
CA GLN A 48 5.60 -16.59 8.32
C GLN A 48 5.29 -17.79 7.41
N ILE A 49 5.61 -17.72 6.11
CA ILE A 49 5.47 -18.85 5.17
C ILE A 49 6.36 -20.02 5.59
N SER A 50 7.60 -19.76 5.99
CA SER A 50 8.53 -20.80 6.45
C SER A 50 8.00 -21.51 7.70
N ALA A 51 7.41 -20.76 8.62
CA ALA A 51 6.76 -21.30 9.81
C ALA A 51 5.54 -22.17 9.48
N PHE A 52 4.70 -21.76 8.51
CA PHE A 52 3.61 -22.62 8.02
C PHE A 52 4.14 -23.90 7.36
N LYS A 53 5.18 -23.83 6.53
CA LYS A 53 5.81 -25.00 5.88
C LYS A 53 6.38 -26.00 6.87
N SER A 54 6.94 -25.55 7.99
CA SER A 54 7.49 -26.41 9.03
C SER A 54 6.46 -26.88 10.07
N GLY A 55 5.21 -26.40 9.99
CA GLY A 55 4.18 -26.64 11.00
C GLY A 55 4.39 -25.89 12.31
N ASP A 56 5.31 -24.91 12.34
CA ASP A 56 5.56 -24.05 13.50
C ASP A 56 4.52 -22.92 13.58
N HIS A 57 3.32 -23.31 14.01
CA HIS A 57 2.20 -22.40 14.16
C HIS A 57 2.43 -21.29 15.19
N GLN A 58 3.25 -21.54 16.21
CA GLN A 58 3.56 -20.53 17.23
C GLN A 58 4.39 -19.40 16.63
N SER A 59 5.43 -19.74 15.86
CA SER A 59 6.23 -18.74 15.14
C SER A 59 5.40 -18.02 14.08
N ALA A 60 4.55 -18.74 13.33
CA ALA A 60 3.65 -18.12 12.35
C ALA A 60 2.73 -17.06 12.98
N TYR A 61 2.19 -17.34 14.18
CA TYR A 61 1.38 -16.39 14.94
C TYR A 61 2.20 -15.24 15.52
N ALA A 62 3.45 -15.47 15.94
CA ALA A 62 4.32 -14.42 16.48
C ALA A 62 4.64 -13.32 15.44
N PHE A 63 4.64 -13.64 14.15
CA PHE A 63 4.77 -12.66 13.06
C PHE A 63 3.49 -11.88 12.75
N ALA A 64 2.34 -12.27 13.31
CA ALA A 64 1.08 -11.57 13.05
C ALA A 64 1.09 -10.15 13.64
N ALA A 65 0.51 -9.20 12.91
CA ALA A 65 0.40 -7.81 13.37
C ALA A 65 -0.42 -7.71 14.68
N PRO A 66 -0.18 -6.67 15.52
CA PRO A 66 -0.83 -6.55 16.83
C PRO A 66 -2.37 -6.59 16.77
N ASN A 67 -2.98 -5.98 15.75
CA ASN A 67 -4.42 -6.02 15.55
C ASN A 67 -4.94 -7.43 15.20
N VAL A 68 -4.15 -8.23 14.49
CA VAL A 68 -4.47 -9.64 14.20
C VAL A 68 -4.38 -10.47 15.48
N GLN A 69 -3.34 -10.27 16.29
CA GLN A 69 -3.22 -10.95 17.59
C GLN A 69 -4.37 -10.56 18.55
N GLN A 70 -4.84 -9.32 18.51
CA GLN A 70 -6.01 -8.89 19.29
C GLN A 70 -7.30 -9.56 18.81
N ALA A 71 -7.49 -9.67 17.50
CA ALA A 71 -8.69 -10.30 16.91
C ALA A 71 -8.70 -11.83 17.09
N PHE A 72 -7.52 -12.45 17.11
CA PHE A 72 -7.32 -13.90 17.21
C PHE A 72 -6.35 -14.21 18.35
N PRO A 73 -6.81 -14.13 19.63
CA PRO A 73 -5.93 -14.04 20.81
C PRO A 73 -5.18 -15.32 21.18
N SER A 74 -5.31 -16.40 20.39
CA SER A 74 -4.55 -17.63 20.58
C SER A 74 -4.06 -18.17 19.24
N VAL A 75 -2.94 -18.91 19.29
CA VAL A 75 -2.39 -19.63 18.14
C VAL A 75 -3.47 -20.52 17.51
N GLU A 76 -4.22 -21.24 18.31
CA GLU A 76 -5.25 -22.16 17.83
C GLU A 76 -6.35 -21.43 17.04
N ILE A 77 -6.89 -20.33 17.58
CA ILE A 77 -7.90 -19.50 16.91
C ILE A 77 -7.35 -18.90 15.60
N PHE A 78 -6.12 -18.40 15.62
CA PHE A 78 -5.46 -17.84 14.45
C PHE A 78 -5.29 -18.90 13.35
N ILE A 79 -4.72 -20.07 13.67
CA ILE A 79 -4.51 -21.15 12.71
C ILE A 79 -5.82 -21.65 12.13
N ASP A 80 -6.85 -21.75 12.95
CA ASP A 80 -8.17 -22.16 12.51
C ASP A 80 -8.79 -21.15 11.54
N MET A 81 -8.61 -19.84 11.78
CA MET A 81 -9.00 -18.79 10.84
C MET A 81 -8.21 -18.91 9.52
N VAL A 82 -6.88 -19.07 9.58
CA VAL A 82 -6.02 -19.18 8.39
C VAL A 82 -6.38 -20.42 7.57
N ARG A 83 -6.55 -21.58 8.21
CA ARG A 83 -6.94 -22.83 7.54
C ARG A 83 -8.28 -22.69 6.81
N ARG A 84 -9.25 -21.98 7.40
CA ARG A 84 -10.59 -21.83 6.80
C ARG A 84 -10.62 -20.78 5.69
N GLY A 85 -9.92 -19.67 5.85
CA GLY A 85 -10.00 -18.52 4.94
C GLY A 85 -8.89 -18.42 3.89
N TYR A 86 -7.74 -19.05 4.15
CA TYR A 86 -6.49 -18.81 3.42
C TYR A 86 -5.70 -20.12 3.24
N MET A 87 -6.35 -21.18 2.75
CA MET A 87 -5.70 -22.49 2.60
C MET A 87 -4.33 -22.48 1.90
N PRO A 88 -4.09 -21.70 0.82
CA PRO A 88 -2.77 -21.60 0.20
C PRO A 88 -1.66 -21.09 1.14
N VAL A 89 -2.02 -20.37 2.21
CA VAL A 89 -1.06 -19.94 3.25
C VAL A 89 -0.90 -21.02 4.32
N TYR A 90 -1.98 -21.74 4.67
CA TYR A 90 -1.91 -22.83 5.64
C TYR A 90 -1.09 -24.02 5.14
N GLN A 91 -1.15 -24.30 3.84
CA GLN A 91 -0.39 -25.35 3.16
C GLN A 91 0.25 -24.77 1.89
N PRO A 92 1.36 -24.02 2.02
CA PRO A 92 2.06 -23.37 0.92
C PRO A 92 2.84 -24.32 0.00
#